data_AF-A0A7W1LBV3-F1
#
_entry.id   AF-A0A7W1LBV3-F1
#
_cell.length_a   1.000
_cell.length_b   1.000
_cell.length_c   1.000
_cell.angle_alpha   90.00
_cell.angle_beta   90.00
_cell.angle_gamma   90.00
#
_symmetry.space_group_name_H-M   'P 1'
#
loop_
_entity.id
_entity.type
_entity.pdbx_description
1 polymer ?
#
loop_
_entity_poly.entity_id
_entity_poly.type
_entity_poly.pdbx_seq_one_letter_code
_entity_poly.pdbx_strand_id
1 'polypeptide(L)'
;MFRKNYFTFLLAIALFLISTIAAFAQTAPARGKVELKKADGTLVPAADVVIDAYRTDIKGKLPSAKTNKNGEFSFAGLLPGGRYALAVSGPNIRADVFPGVKAGDEKVNITVVEGDGKRFTEEEARQIVSAPAPANQSGGELTAAQKKEQEELLKKNEAILAGNKKIENTNAIVKQSLIEGSKAFNEKNYDLAITKYDEGINADPDFEGTAPVLLNNKSTALINRAIDKYNAAVKGDPSGKAAALESVKKDLNESLAASNKSLQILKTATNTDANAQKAYAIEKNRAYQNTIDGYSRMLAMNLDASKGKEALAALEEFSAIETDATKKSKWQLILADALRQAGDAPNAVIAYRKVLETSPENPDALAGIGLSLFSVGASVVPENTAQMQEGLNYMQRFAEIAPETHPLKASVKDAVDYLKTKQLAPQKTTKSTKKKT
;
A
#
# COMPACT_ATOMS: atom_id res chain seq x y z
N MET A 1 -14.04 -14.69 28.61
CA MET A 1 -14.01 -13.27 28.19
C MET A 1 -12.62 -13.02 27.62
N PHE A 2 -12.46 -12.89 26.30
CA PHE A 2 -11.14 -12.68 25.69
C PHE A 2 -10.56 -11.36 26.23
N ARG A 3 -9.40 -11.43 26.90
CA ARG A 3 -8.78 -10.26 27.52
C ARG A 3 -8.36 -9.27 26.42
N LYS A 4 -8.74 -8.00 26.62
CA LYS A 4 -8.38 -6.87 25.78
C LYS A 4 -6.89 -6.55 25.95
N ASN A 5 -6.02 -7.24 25.25
CA ASN A 5 -4.65 -6.77 25.06
C ASN A 5 -4.68 -5.71 23.96
N TYR A 6 -4.98 -4.48 24.35
CA TYR A 6 -4.89 -3.31 23.48
C TYR A 6 -3.42 -3.03 23.16
N PHE A 7 -3.05 -3.10 21.89
CA PHE A 7 -2.11 -2.15 21.30
C PHE A 7 -2.51 -1.94 19.84
N THR A 8 -3.31 -0.89 19.65
CA THR A 8 -3.63 -0.25 18.38
C THR A 8 -2.40 0.48 17.87
N PHE A 9 -1.73 -0.09 16.87
CA PHE A 9 -0.91 0.69 15.95
C PHE A 9 -1.48 0.52 14.55
N LEU A 10 -2.49 1.32 14.21
CA LEU A 10 -2.64 1.76 12.83
C LEU A 10 -1.51 2.76 12.61
N LEU A 11 -0.40 2.27 12.04
CA LEU A 11 0.62 3.17 11.55
C LEU A 11 0.02 3.87 10.32
N ALA A 12 -0.45 5.10 10.50
CA ALA A 12 -0.92 5.99 9.43
C ALA A 12 0.24 6.45 8.53
N ILE A 13 1.19 5.57 8.18
CA ILE A 13 2.22 5.84 7.18
C ILE A 13 1.67 5.40 5.82
N ALA A 14 0.57 6.04 5.40
CA ALA A 14 0.20 6.11 3.98
C ALA A 14 0.68 7.43 3.34
N LEU A 15 1.20 8.37 4.14
CA LEU A 15 1.65 9.68 3.65
C LEU A 15 3.01 9.63 2.93
N PHE A 16 3.80 8.56 3.08
CA PHE A 16 5.11 8.44 2.41
C PHE A 16 5.10 7.59 1.12
N LEU A 17 3.99 6.92 0.79
CA LEU A 17 3.88 6.14 -0.45
C LEU A 17 3.34 6.93 -1.63
N ILE A 18 2.81 8.11 -1.38
CA ILE A 18 2.63 9.10 -2.42
C ILE A 18 3.94 9.87 -2.49
N SER A 19 5.01 9.20 -2.97
CA SER A 19 5.96 9.97 -3.75
C SER A 19 5.09 10.64 -4.79
N THR A 20 5.09 11.97 -4.77
CA THR A 20 4.57 12.73 -5.88
C THR A 20 5.32 12.20 -7.09
N ILE A 21 4.73 11.26 -7.81
CA ILE A 21 4.91 11.23 -9.24
C ILE A 21 4.31 12.57 -9.62
N ALA A 22 5.16 13.61 -9.58
CA ALA A 22 4.94 14.81 -10.32
C ALA A 22 4.51 14.27 -11.67
N ALA A 23 3.27 14.56 -12.05
CA ALA A 23 2.87 14.44 -13.43
C ALA A 23 3.83 15.38 -14.16
N PHE A 24 5.00 14.87 -14.54
CA PHE A 24 5.80 15.48 -15.56
C PHE A 24 4.90 15.38 -16.77
N ALA A 25 4.11 16.43 -17.01
CA ALA A 25 3.60 16.67 -18.33
C ALA A 25 4.84 16.53 -19.23
N GLN A 26 4.85 15.54 -20.11
CA GLN A 26 5.90 15.42 -21.10
C GLN A 26 5.79 16.66 -21.97
N THR A 27 6.57 17.69 -21.65
CA THR A 27 6.63 18.92 -22.43
C THR A 27 7.51 18.64 -23.62
N ALA A 28 6.97 18.73 -24.82
CA ALA A 28 7.77 18.65 -26.04
C ALA A 28 8.21 20.08 -26.40
N PRO A 29 9.51 20.42 -26.31
CA PRO A 29 9.94 21.77 -26.58
C PRO A 29 9.75 22.13 -28.05
N ALA A 30 9.28 23.35 -28.34
CA ALA A 30 9.35 23.88 -29.70
C ALA A 30 10.67 24.62 -29.87
N ARG A 31 11.35 24.37 -30.98
CA ARG A 31 12.65 24.96 -31.33
C ARG A 31 12.54 25.65 -32.68
N GLY A 32 13.34 26.68 -32.86
CA GLY A 32 13.29 27.47 -34.07
C GLY A 32 14.40 28.48 -34.17
N LYS A 33 14.35 29.25 -35.26
CA LYS A 33 15.31 30.29 -35.58
C LYS A 33 14.59 31.57 -36.02
N VAL A 34 15.07 32.71 -35.56
CA VAL A 34 14.63 34.04 -35.98
C VAL A 34 15.72 34.68 -36.82
N GLU A 35 15.34 35.16 -38.01
CA GLU A 35 16.22 35.85 -38.94
C GLU A 35 15.67 37.23 -39.25
N LEU A 36 16.53 38.25 -39.19
CA LEU A 36 16.24 39.62 -39.59
C LEU A 36 16.48 39.77 -41.08
N LYS A 37 15.46 40.20 -41.81
CA LYS A 37 15.56 40.61 -43.21
C LYS A 37 15.97 42.08 -43.28
N LYS A 38 17.17 42.33 -43.82
CA LYS A 38 17.68 43.68 -44.07
C LYS A 38 17.03 44.29 -45.31
N ALA A 39 17.19 45.61 -45.48
CA ALA A 39 16.67 46.35 -46.62
C ALA A 39 17.17 45.84 -47.99
N ASP A 40 18.38 45.26 -48.03
CA ASP A 40 18.99 44.64 -49.22
C ASP A 40 18.45 43.22 -49.52
N GLY A 41 17.52 42.72 -48.71
CA GLY A 41 16.93 41.39 -48.84
C GLY A 41 17.74 40.27 -48.20
N THR A 42 18.91 40.55 -47.63
CA THR A 42 19.72 39.54 -46.92
C THR A 42 19.09 39.15 -45.58
N LEU A 43 19.22 37.88 -45.22
CA LEU A 43 18.76 37.33 -43.94
C LEU A 43 19.96 37.13 -43.02
N VAL A 44 19.92 37.75 -41.83
CA VAL A 44 20.93 37.57 -40.79
C VAL A 44 20.29 37.05 -39.51
N PRO A 45 20.98 36.23 -38.70
CA PRO A 45 20.45 35.80 -37.41
C PRO A 45 20.07 36.96 -36.49
N ALA A 46 18.88 36.89 -35.88
CA ALA A 46 18.41 37.94 -34.97
C ALA A 46 18.63 37.51 -33.51
N ALA A 47 19.65 38.06 -32.86
CA ALA A 47 19.99 37.77 -31.47
C ALA A 47 19.15 38.58 -30.48
N ASP A 48 19.01 38.07 -29.25
CA ASP A 48 18.31 38.72 -28.12
C ASP A 48 16.84 39.08 -28.38
N VAL A 49 16.23 38.44 -29.38
CA VAL A 49 14.82 38.57 -29.70
C VAL A 49 14.01 37.81 -28.65
N VAL A 50 13.08 38.51 -28.01
CA VAL A 50 12.13 37.96 -27.05
C VAL A 50 10.96 37.34 -27.79
N ILE A 51 10.62 36.11 -27.40
CA ILE A 51 9.50 35.38 -27.95
C ILE A 51 8.56 35.05 -26.79
N ASP A 52 7.32 35.55 -26.87
CA ASP A 52 6.25 35.22 -25.94
C ASP A 52 5.33 34.18 -26.58
N ALA A 53 5.05 33.08 -25.85
CA ALA A 53 4.13 32.04 -26.31
C ALA A 53 2.76 32.17 -25.62
N TYR A 54 1.72 32.33 -26.42
CA TYR A 54 0.33 32.44 -25.95
C TYR A 54 -0.49 31.26 -26.44
N ARG A 55 -1.31 30.67 -25.56
CA ARG A 55 -2.33 29.72 -25.99
C ARG A 55 -3.46 30.43 -26.73
N THR A 56 -3.85 29.91 -27.89
CA THR A 56 -4.87 30.52 -28.75
C THR A 56 -6.25 29.88 -28.58
N ASP A 57 -6.31 28.77 -27.86
CA ASP A 57 -7.50 27.96 -27.59
C ASP A 57 -8.06 28.15 -26.17
N ILE A 58 -7.24 28.61 -25.22
CA ILE A 58 -7.67 29.08 -23.88
C ILE A 58 -6.86 30.33 -23.47
N LYS A 59 -7.31 31.03 -22.43
CA LYS A 59 -6.50 32.08 -21.80
C LYS A 59 -5.34 31.44 -21.03
N GLY A 60 -4.11 31.83 -21.37
CA GLY A 60 -2.89 31.26 -20.80
C GLY A 60 -1.65 31.75 -21.53
N LYS A 61 -0.67 32.22 -20.74
CA LYS A 61 0.66 32.65 -21.19
C LYS A 61 1.71 31.69 -20.63
N LEU A 62 2.72 31.38 -21.45
CA LEU A 62 3.89 30.62 -21.05
C LEU A 62 5.09 31.53 -20.76
N PRO A 63 6.12 31.04 -20.05
CA PRO A 63 7.39 31.74 -19.93
C PRO A 63 7.95 32.11 -21.31
N SER A 64 8.46 33.33 -21.46
CA SER A 64 9.07 33.81 -22.69
C SER A 64 10.42 33.12 -22.94
N ALA A 65 10.78 32.94 -24.21
CA ALA A 65 12.13 32.56 -24.63
C ALA A 65 12.90 33.77 -25.17
N LYS A 66 14.23 33.63 -25.30
CA LYS A 66 15.08 34.59 -26.02
C LYS A 66 15.94 33.86 -27.04
N THR A 67 16.19 34.48 -28.19
CA THR A 67 17.12 33.94 -29.17
C THR A 67 18.57 34.09 -28.74
N ASN A 68 19.41 33.11 -29.08
CA ASN A 68 20.85 33.18 -28.91
C ASN A 68 21.52 34.01 -30.03
N LYS A 69 22.86 34.10 -30.02
CA LYS A 69 23.63 34.82 -31.06
C LYS A 69 23.43 34.30 -32.49
N ASN A 70 22.97 33.06 -32.63
CA ASN A 70 22.67 32.42 -33.92
C ASN A 70 21.18 32.55 -34.29
N GLY A 71 20.42 33.35 -33.55
CA GLY A 71 18.98 33.54 -33.76
C GLY A 71 18.12 32.37 -33.29
N GLU A 72 18.68 31.36 -32.62
CA GLU A 72 17.96 30.15 -32.25
C GLU A 72 17.24 30.30 -30.91
N PHE A 73 16.05 29.73 -30.80
CA PHE A 73 15.28 29.69 -29.56
C PHE A 73 14.77 28.28 -29.26
N SER A 74 14.44 28.05 -27.99
CA SER A 74 13.74 26.85 -27.51
C SER A 74 12.74 27.24 -26.43
N PHE A 75 11.50 26.78 -26.57
CA PHE A 75 10.46 26.91 -25.55
C PHE A 75 10.36 25.63 -24.74
N ALA A 76 10.59 25.73 -23.44
CA ALA A 76 10.21 24.68 -22.50
C ALA A 76 8.74 24.86 -22.07
N GLY A 77 8.07 23.78 -21.69
CA GLY A 77 6.74 23.89 -21.08
C GLY A 77 5.55 23.86 -22.03
N LEU A 78 5.74 23.70 -23.34
CA LEU A 78 4.61 23.52 -24.27
C LEU A 78 3.92 22.19 -24.00
N LEU A 79 2.64 22.27 -23.63
CA LEU A 79 1.79 21.12 -23.42
C LEU A 79 1.36 20.55 -24.78
N PRO A 80 1.54 19.23 -25.02
CA PRO A 80 0.98 18.55 -26.17
C PRO A 80 -0.52 18.84 -26.34
N GLY A 81 -0.95 19.08 -27.58
CA GLY A 81 -2.34 19.39 -27.93
C GLY A 81 -2.77 20.86 -27.80
N GLY A 82 -1.97 21.72 -27.15
CA GLY A 82 -2.22 23.16 -27.18
C GLY A 82 -1.93 23.78 -28.55
N ARG A 83 -2.69 24.82 -28.92
CA ARG A 83 -2.39 25.68 -30.08
C ARG A 83 -1.72 26.96 -29.58
N TYR A 84 -0.57 27.30 -30.13
CA TYR A 84 0.22 28.45 -29.67
C TYR A 84 0.40 29.49 -30.77
N ALA A 85 0.46 30.75 -30.35
CA ALA A 85 0.95 31.86 -31.14
C ALA A 85 2.22 32.41 -30.49
N LEU A 86 3.25 32.66 -31.30
CA LEU A 86 4.50 33.26 -30.87
C LEU A 86 4.49 34.74 -31.21
N ALA A 87 4.46 35.61 -30.21
CA ALA A 87 4.70 37.03 -30.41
C ALA A 87 6.19 37.31 -30.28
N VAL A 88 6.76 37.97 -31.28
CA VAL A 88 8.20 38.17 -31.44
C VAL A 88 8.48 39.66 -31.30
N SER A 89 9.46 40.02 -30.46
CA SER A 89 9.81 41.43 -30.18
C SER A 89 11.28 41.55 -29.78
N GLY A 90 11.91 42.69 -30.05
CA GLY A 90 13.32 42.88 -29.73
C GLY A 90 13.84 44.24 -30.20
N PRO A 91 15.06 44.63 -29.78
CA PRO A 91 15.64 45.90 -30.20
C PRO A 91 15.75 45.97 -31.73
N ASN A 92 15.28 47.07 -32.33
CA ASN A 92 15.33 47.35 -33.76
C ASN A 92 14.55 46.36 -34.67
N ILE A 93 13.61 45.59 -34.13
CA ILE A 93 12.73 44.76 -34.95
C ILE A 93 11.27 45.19 -34.82
N ARG A 94 10.51 45.10 -35.90
CA ARG A 94 9.06 45.28 -35.88
C ARG A 94 8.44 44.05 -35.20
N ALA A 95 7.65 44.26 -34.15
CA ALA A 95 6.94 43.15 -33.53
C ALA A 95 5.93 42.52 -34.48
N ASP A 96 5.81 41.20 -34.39
CA ASP A 96 4.88 40.40 -35.17
C ASP A 96 4.37 39.19 -34.36
N VAL A 97 3.27 38.58 -34.80
CA VAL A 97 2.67 37.41 -34.14
C VAL A 97 2.49 36.26 -35.13
N PHE A 98 3.08 35.12 -34.80
CA PHE A 98 3.11 33.92 -35.63
C PHE A 98 2.19 32.85 -35.03
N PRO A 99 0.98 32.64 -35.59
CA PRO A 99 0.05 31.64 -35.09
C PRO A 99 0.41 30.22 -35.51
N GLY A 100 -0.18 29.23 -34.85
CA GLY A 100 -0.20 27.84 -35.33
C GLY A 100 0.97 26.97 -34.90
N VAL A 101 1.80 27.42 -33.96
CA VAL A 101 2.91 26.64 -33.39
C VAL A 101 2.37 25.57 -32.44
N LYS A 102 2.99 24.38 -32.49
CA LYS A 102 2.62 23.21 -31.68
C LYS A 102 3.78 22.80 -30.77
N ALA A 103 3.46 22.11 -29.68
CA ALA A 103 4.46 21.46 -28.84
C ALA A 103 5.23 20.41 -29.67
N GLY A 104 6.57 20.43 -29.60
CA GLY A 104 7.45 19.53 -30.35
C GLY A 104 7.83 20.00 -31.77
N ASP A 105 7.39 21.18 -32.23
CA ASP A 105 7.85 21.71 -33.50
C ASP A 105 9.36 22.01 -33.45
N GLU A 106 10.19 21.30 -34.21
CA GLU A 106 11.66 21.45 -34.13
C GLU A 106 12.26 22.48 -35.09
N LYS A 107 11.47 23.02 -36.03
CA LYS A 107 11.94 23.89 -37.13
C LYS A 107 11.04 25.11 -37.37
N VAL A 108 10.74 25.85 -36.31
CA VAL A 108 9.96 27.10 -36.43
C VAL A 108 10.86 28.22 -36.97
N ASN A 109 10.79 28.52 -38.26
CA ASN A 109 11.55 29.60 -38.88
C ASN A 109 10.71 30.89 -38.92
N ILE A 110 11.25 31.94 -38.32
CA ILE A 110 10.59 33.23 -38.17
C ILE A 110 11.44 34.28 -38.87
N THR A 111 10.85 35.03 -39.80
CA THR A 111 11.52 36.18 -40.41
C THR A 111 10.94 37.46 -39.85
N VAL A 112 11.79 38.31 -39.29
CA VAL A 112 11.44 39.64 -38.79
C VAL A 112 12.06 40.72 -39.68
N VAL A 113 11.56 41.94 -39.58
CA VAL A 113 12.08 43.12 -40.30
C VAL A 113 12.45 44.21 -39.31
N GLU A 114 13.22 45.19 -39.76
CA GLU A 114 13.61 46.34 -38.93
C GLU A 114 12.36 47.10 -38.45
N GLY A 115 12.41 47.62 -37.23
CA GLY A 115 11.29 48.35 -36.64
C GLY A 115 11.62 49.03 -35.32
N ASP A 116 10.58 49.50 -34.65
CA ASP A 116 10.64 50.35 -33.46
C ASP A 116 10.91 49.60 -32.15
N GLY A 117 10.99 48.27 -32.19
CA GLY A 117 11.17 47.44 -31.00
C GLY A 117 9.94 47.39 -30.09
N LYS A 118 8.74 47.71 -30.59
CA LYS A 118 7.48 47.50 -29.86
C LYS A 118 7.41 46.05 -29.37
N ARG A 119 6.78 45.83 -28.21
CA ARG A 119 6.42 44.50 -27.71
C ARG A 119 4.91 44.46 -27.47
N PHE A 120 4.24 43.45 -28.02
CA PHE A 120 2.79 43.30 -27.85
C PHE A 120 2.46 42.88 -26.41
N THR A 121 1.36 43.45 -25.90
CA THR A 121 0.65 42.91 -24.74
C THR A 121 -0.02 41.57 -25.10
N GLU A 122 -0.43 40.78 -24.09
CA GLU A 122 -1.14 39.53 -24.33
C GLU A 122 -2.46 39.77 -25.08
N GLU A 123 -3.17 40.83 -24.73
CA GLU A 123 -4.42 41.25 -25.35
C GLU A 123 -4.24 41.63 -26.82
N GLU A 124 -3.24 42.45 -27.16
CA GLU A 124 -2.91 42.81 -28.54
C GLU A 124 -2.51 41.58 -29.36
N ALA A 125 -1.68 40.69 -28.80
CA ALA A 125 -1.26 39.48 -29.49
C ALA A 125 -2.44 38.54 -29.80
N ARG A 126 -3.40 38.41 -28.88
CA ARG A 126 -4.63 37.64 -29.08
C ARG A 126 -5.57 38.28 -30.12
N GLN A 127 -5.66 39.60 -30.15
CA GLN A 127 -6.45 40.32 -31.16
C GLN A 127 -5.88 40.09 -32.57
N ILE A 128 -4.55 40.11 -32.72
CA ILE A 128 -3.90 39.85 -34.02
C ILE A 128 -4.18 38.42 -34.52
N VAL A 129 -4.17 37.42 -33.63
CA VAL A 129 -4.43 36.02 -33.98
C VAL A 129 -5.91 35.75 -34.31
N SER A 130 -6.83 36.54 -33.75
CA SER A 130 -8.27 36.40 -33.99
C SER A 130 -8.77 37.18 -35.20
N ALA A 131 -7.93 38.03 -35.81
CA ALA A 131 -8.22 38.68 -37.07
C ALA A 131 -8.16 37.68 -38.25
N PRO A 132 -9.06 37.77 -39.25
CA PRO A 132 -8.98 36.93 -40.44
C PRO A 132 -7.65 37.18 -41.17
N ALA A 133 -6.91 36.12 -41.49
CA ALA A 133 -5.58 36.22 -42.09
C ALA A 133 -5.61 36.86 -43.50
N PRO A 134 -4.62 37.69 -43.87
CA PRO A 134 -4.41 38.08 -45.26
C PRO A 134 -4.01 36.86 -46.11
N ALA A 135 -4.52 36.80 -47.34
CA ALA A 135 -4.59 35.62 -48.21
C ALA A 135 -3.26 35.03 -48.74
N ASN A 136 -2.09 35.30 -48.15
CA ASN A 136 -0.79 34.91 -48.72
C ASN A 136 0.20 34.24 -47.76
N GLN A 137 -0.29 33.49 -46.77
CA GLN A 137 0.54 32.48 -46.08
C GLN A 137 -0.24 31.18 -45.94
N SER A 138 -0.42 30.50 -47.07
CA SER A 138 -0.84 29.11 -47.11
C SER A 138 0.27 28.23 -46.52
N GLY A 139 0.14 27.87 -45.24
CA GLY A 139 0.64 26.57 -44.81
C GLY A 139 -0.07 25.54 -45.69
N GLY A 140 0.71 24.84 -46.54
CA GLY A 140 0.16 23.89 -47.51
C GLY A 140 -0.78 22.89 -46.84
N GLU A 141 -1.84 22.49 -47.54
CA GLU A 141 -2.72 21.42 -47.07
C GLU A 141 -1.87 20.21 -46.66
N LEU A 142 -2.06 19.74 -45.43
CA LEU A 142 -1.45 18.52 -44.93
C LEU A 142 -1.71 17.40 -45.95
N THR A 143 -0.65 16.70 -46.34
CA THR A 143 -0.78 15.52 -47.19
C THR A 143 -1.70 14.49 -46.49
N ALA A 144 -2.35 13.62 -47.26
CA ALA A 144 -3.25 12.60 -46.67
C ALA A 144 -2.55 11.75 -45.58
N ALA A 145 -1.24 11.49 -45.73
CA ALA A 145 -0.43 10.81 -44.73
C ALA A 145 -0.27 11.64 -43.43
N GLN A 146 0.01 12.95 -43.55
CA GLN A 146 0.15 13.84 -42.40
C GLN A 146 -1.19 14.11 -41.69
N LYS A 147 -2.31 14.18 -42.44
CA LYS A 147 -3.67 14.26 -41.83
C LYS A 147 -3.96 13.00 -41.01
N LYS A 148 -3.63 11.82 -41.54
CA LYS A 148 -3.81 10.54 -40.85
C LYS A 148 -2.94 10.43 -39.59
N GLU A 149 -1.67 10.82 -39.67
CA GLU A 149 -0.75 10.83 -38.52
C GLU A 149 -1.20 11.83 -37.43
N GLN A 150 -1.71 13.00 -37.83
CA GLN A 150 -2.26 13.98 -36.91
C GLN A 150 -3.52 13.47 -36.20
N GLU A 151 -4.43 12.82 -36.93
CA GLU A 151 -5.61 12.18 -36.35
C GLU A 151 -5.24 11.04 -35.38
N GLU A 152 -4.22 10.24 -35.70
CA GLU A 152 -3.71 9.20 -34.80
C GLU A 152 -3.09 9.78 -33.51
N LEU A 153 -2.33 10.88 -33.62
CA LEU A 153 -1.78 11.58 -32.45
C LEU A 153 -2.86 12.22 -31.58
N LEU A 154 -3.88 12.84 -32.18
CA LEU A 154 -5.01 13.40 -31.45
C LEU A 154 -5.76 12.30 -30.68
N LYS A 155 -6.06 11.17 -31.32
CA LYS A 155 -6.69 10.02 -30.65
C LYS A 155 -5.83 9.47 -29.50
N LYS A 156 -4.51 9.37 -29.70
CA LYS A 156 -3.58 8.96 -28.62
C LYS A 156 -3.59 9.95 -27.46
N ASN A 157 -3.61 11.26 -27.73
CA ASN A 157 -3.64 12.29 -26.69
C ASN A 157 -4.98 12.30 -25.93
N GLU A 158 -6.10 12.18 -26.63
CA GLU A 158 -7.42 12.05 -25.99
C GLU A 158 -7.49 10.82 -25.09
N ALA A 159 -6.94 9.69 -25.53
CA ALA A 159 -6.84 8.47 -24.73
C ALA A 159 -5.96 8.67 -23.48
N ILE A 160 -4.84 9.39 -23.59
CA ILE A 160 -3.97 9.71 -22.45
C ILE A 160 -4.68 10.64 -21.46
N LEU A 161 -5.34 11.70 -21.93
CA LEU A 161 -6.07 12.63 -21.06
C LEU A 161 -7.22 11.93 -20.34
N ALA A 162 -7.98 11.10 -21.05
CA ALA A 162 -9.03 10.28 -20.46
C ALA A 162 -8.46 9.30 -19.42
N GLY A 163 -7.32 8.67 -19.72
CA GLY A 163 -6.59 7.81 -18.80
C GLY A 163 -6.14 8.54 -17.53
N ASN A 164 -5.52 9.71 -17.67
CA ASN A 164 -5.08 10.54 -16.55
C ASN A 164 -6.24 10.98 -15.66
N LYS A 165 -7.34 11.42 -16.25
CA LYS A 165 -8.55 11.80 -15.50
C LYS A 165 -9.14 10.61 -14.74
N LYS A 166 -9.13 9.42 -15.33
CA LYS A 166 -9.57 8.19 -14.65
C LYS A 166 -8.68 7.90 -13.45
N ILE A 167 -7.35 7.99 -13.61
CA ILE A 167 -6.38 7.78 -12.51
C ILE A 167 -6.59 8.80 -11.40
N GLU A 168 -6.79 10.08 -11.73
CA GLU A 168 -7.03 11.14 -10.74
C GLU A 168 -8.29 10.87 -9.91
N ASN A 169 -9.40 10.51 -10.58
CA ASN A 169 -10.64 10.14 -9.91
C ASN A 169 -10.48 8.89 -9.02
N THR A 170 -9.83 7.85 -9.53
CA THR A 170 -9.54 6.62 -8.76
C THR A 170 -8.71 6.94 -7.52
N ASN A 171 -7.63 7.71 -7.67
CA ASN A 171 -6.76 8.13 -6.56
C ASN A 171 -7.52 8.94 -5.50
N ALA A 172 -8.43 9.82 -5.93
CA ALA A 172 -9.28 10.59 -5.01
C ALA A 172 -10.21 9.67 -4.19
N ILE A 173 -10.86 8.69 -4.83
CA ILE A 173 -11.74 7.72 -4.17
C ILE A 173 -10.95 6.88 -3.17
N VAL A 174 -9.81 6.32 -3.57
CA VAL A 174 -8.94 5.50 -2.71
C VAL A 174 -8.47 6.29 -1.49
N LYS A 175 -8.02 7.53 -1.69
CA LYS A 175 -7.56 8.40 -0.61
C LYS A 175 -8.68 8.71 0.39
N GLN A 176 -9.86 9.09 -0.11
CA GLN A 176 -10.99 9.43 0.75
C GLN A 176 -11.46 8.19 1.54
N SER A 177 -11.54 7.05 0.86
CA SER A 177 -11.89 5.75 1.44
C SER A 177 -10.95 5.35 2.59
N LEU A 178 -9.64 5.54 2.43
CA LEU A 178 -8.66 5.30 3.49
C LEU A 178 -8.88 6.22 4.69
N ILE A 179 -9.11 7.52 4.47
CA ILE A 179 -9.32 8.51 5.54
C ILE A 179 -10.61 8.19 6.32
N GLU A 180 -11.72 8.04 5.61
CA GLU A 180 -13.03 7.79 6.22
C GLU A 180 -13.08 6.42 6.90
N GLY A 181 -12.52 5.39 6.25
CA GLY A 181 -12.44 4.04 6.83
C GLY A 181 -11.58 4.01 8.10
N SER A 182 -10.45 4.71 8.10
CA SER A 182 -9.59 4.80 9.29
C SER A 182 -10.27 5.55 10.44
N LYS A 183 -10.98 6.64 10.13
CA LYS A 183 -11.78 7.37 11.11
C LYS A 183 -12.86 6.47 11.72
N ALA A 184 -13.66 5.81 10.88
CA ALA A 184 -14.72 4.90 11.32
C ALA A 184 -14.15 3.74 12.16
N PHE A 185 -13.00 3.18 11.78
CA PHE A 185 -12.33 2.14 12.54
C PHE A 185 -11.92 2.62 13.94
N ASN A 186 -11.35 3.82 14.04
CA ASN A 186 -10.95 4.41 15.32
C ASN A 186 -12.16 4.70 16.23
N GLU A 187 -13.30 5.06 15.63
CA GLU A 187 -14.60 5.20 16.29
C GLU A 187 -15.25 3.85 16.62
N LYS A 188 -14.61 2.73 16.26
CA LYS A 188 -15.11 1.34 16.37
C LYS A 188 -16.40 1.09 15.59
N ASN A 189 -16.72 1.95 14.64
CA ASN A 189 -17.76 1.70 13.65
C ASN A 189 -17.18 0.79 12.55
N TYR A 190 -17.03 -0.49 12.89
CA TYR A 190 -16.39 -1.45 11.99
C TYR A 190 -17.20 -1.71 10.73
N ASP A 191 -18.53 -1.59 10.77
CA ASP A 191 -19.38 -1.71 9.59
C ASP A 191 -19.06 -0.61 8.57
N LEU A 192 -19.06 0.65 9.00
CA LEU A 192 -18.69 1.76 8.12
C LEU A 192 -17.23 1.67 7.67
N ALA A 193 -16.31 1.27 8.56
CA ALA A 193 -14.91 1.08 8.19
C ALA A 193 -14.75 0.07 7.05
N ILE A 194 -15.41 -1.09 7.16
CA ILE A 194 -15.38 -2.15 6.13
C ILE A 194 -15.96 -1.62 4.82
N THR A 195 -17.12 -0.96 4.85
CA THR A 195 -17.73 -0.34 3.66
C THR A 195 -16.77 0.64 2.98
N LYS A 196 -16.11 1.50 3.75
CA LYS A 196 -15.15 2.47 3.20
C LYS A 196 -13.90 1.81 2.64
N TYR A 197 -13.38 0.78 3.27
CA TYR A 197 -12.26 0.04 2.69
C TYR A 197 -12.67 -0.68 1.40
N ASP A 198 -13.91 -1.21 1.32
CA ASP A 198 -14.44 -1.80 0.09
C ASP A 198 -14.61 -0.78 -1.04
N GLU A 199 -15.08 0.44 -0.76
CA GLU A 199 -15.13 1.54 -1.74
C GLU A 199 -13.75 1.79 -2.36
N GLY A 200 -12.70 1.86 -1.53
CA GLY A 200 -11.33 2.04 -1.98
C GLY A 200 -10.80 0.85 -2.78
N ILE A 201 -11.06 -0.38 -2.33
CA ILE A 201 -10.63 -1.61 -3.03
C ILE A 201 -11.30 -1.69 -4.40
N ASN A 202 -12.59 -1.37 -4.50
CA ASN A 202 -13.32 -1.45 -5.77
C ASN A 202 -12.88 -0.39 -6.78
N ALA A 203 -12.32 0.74 -6.31
CA ALA A 203 -11.80 1.79 -7.18
C ALA A 203 -10.50 1.37 -7.90
N ASP A 204 -9.64 0.62 -7.21
CA ASP A 204 -8.39 0.06 -7.77
C ASP A 204 -7.99 -1.26 -7.09
N PRO A 205 -8.56 -2.40 -7.53
CA PRO A 205 -8.52 -3.65 -6.76
C PRO A 205 -7.19 -4.38 -6.77
N ASP A 206 -6.31 -4.06 -7.73
CA ASP A 206 -5.09 -4.81 -7.99
C ASP A 206 -3.84 -3.90 -7.95
N PHE A 207 -4.00 -2.59 -7.73
CA PHE A 207 -2.85 -1.71 -7.60
C PHE A 207 -2.08 -1.97 -6.31
N GLU A 208 -0.87 -2.50 -6.51
CA GLU A 208 0.08 -2.89 -5.46
C GLU A 208 0.41 -1.77 -4.45
N GLY A 209 0.30 -0.51 -4.85
CA GLY A 209 0.58 0.64 -3.99
C GLY A 209 -0.46 0.92 -2.90
N THR A 210 -1.73 0.54 -3.11
CA THR A 210 -2.83 0.89 -2.17
C THR A 210 -3.78 -0.25 -1.83
N ALA A 211 -4.02 -1.18 -2.75
CA ALA A 211 -4.94 -2.30 -2.51
C ALA A 211 -4.53 -3.17 -1.30
N PRO A 212 -3.24 -3.54 -1.11
CA PRO A 212 -2.80 -4.28 0.08
C PRO A 212 -3.11 -3.55 1.39
N VAL A 213 -2.92 -2.23 1.45
CA VAL A 213 -3.18 -1.41 2.64
C VAL A 213 -4.67 -1.46 3.02
N LEU A 214 -5.54 -1.25 2.03
CA LEU A 214 -6.99 -1.31 2.22
C LEU A 214 -7.47 -2.71 2.63
N LEU A 215 -6.95 -3.75 1.99
CA LEU A 215 -7.28 -5.14 2.29
C LEU A 215 -6.86 -5.52 3.72
N ASN A 216 -5.65 -5.13 4.14
CA ASN A 216 -5.16 -5.35 5.50
C ASN A 216 -5.96 -4.55 6.55
N ASN A 217 -6.39 -3.33 6.21
CA ASN A 217 -7.28 -2.53 7.05
C ASN A 217 -8.66 -3.18 7.19
N LYS A 218 -9.25 -3.65 6.09
CA LYS A 218 -10.51 -4.40 6.07
C LYS A 218 -10.43 -5.66 6.93
N SER A 219 -9.37 -6.46 6.74
CA SER A 219 -9.11 -7.66 7.54
C SER A 219 -9.07 -7.34 9.05
N THR A 220 -8.36 -6.27 9.43
CA THR A 220 -8.30 -5.81 10.83
C THR A 220 -9.70 -5.42 11.35
N ALA A 221 -10.49 -4.69 10.55
CA ALA A 221 -11.85 -4.28 10.92
C ALA A 221 -12.79 -5.47 11.10
N LEU A 222 -12.74 -6.44 10.19
CA LEU A 222 -13.51 -7.69 10.25
C LEU A 222 -13.16 -8.50 11.50
N ILE A 223 -11.87 -8.65 11.81
CA ILE A 223 -11.42 -9.30 13.04
C ILE A 223 -12.01 -8.62 14.28
N ASN A 224 -11.95 -7.28 14.36
CA ASN A 224 -12.46 -6.58 15.54
C ASN A 224 -13.99 -6.67 15.65
N ARG A 225 -14.71 -6.59 14.53
CA ARG A 225 -16.15 -6.82 14.48
C ARG A 225 -16.51 -8.24 14.94
N ALA A 226 -15.75 -9.24 14.52
CA ALA A 226 -15.92 -10.64 14.94
C ALA A 226 -15.74 -10.80 16.46
N ILE A 227 -14.73 -10.15 17.04
CA ILE A 227 -14.51 -10.14 18.50
C ILE A 227 -15.70 -9.54 19.24
N ASP A 228 -16.20 -8.39 18.79
CA ASP A 228 -17.29 -7.69 19.46
C ASP A 228 -18.59 -8.51 19.37
N LYS A 229 -18.89 -9.07 18.20
CA LYS A 229 -20.02 -10.00 18.02
C LYS A 229 -19.88 -11.24 18.89
N TYR A 230 -18.70 -11.85 18.95
CA TYR A 230 -18.47 -13.02 19.81
C TYR A 230 -18.65 -12.68 21.29
N ASN A 231 -18.08 -11.56 21.75
CA ASN A 231 -18.20 -11.09 23.13
C ASN A 231 -19.65 -10.76 23.51
N ALA A 232 -20.45 -10.23 22.59
CA ALA A 232 -21.88 -10.03 22.79
C ALA A 232 -22.62 -11.37 22.86
N ALA A 233 -22.34 -12.29 21.93
CA ALA A 233 -22.98 -13.61 21.85
C ALA A 233 -22.74 -14.48 23.09
N VAL A 234 -21.56 -14.44 23.69
CA VAL A 234 -21.25 -15.22 24.91
C VAL A 234 -21.85 -14.62 26.19
N LYS A 235 -22.33 -13.38 26.14
CA LYS A 235 -23.00 -12.70 27.27
C LYS A 235 -24.52 -12.65 27.15
N GLY A 236 -25.03 -12.72 25.92
CA GLY A 236 -26.45 -12.59 25.61
C GLY A 236 -27.26 -13.87 25.80
N ASP A 237 -28.51 -13.81 25.37
CA ASP A 237 -29.44 -14.96 25.37
C ASP A 237 -28.90 -16.11 24.50
N PRO A 238 -28.84 -17.35 25.04
CA PRO A 238 -28.49 -18.55 24.27
C PRO A 238 -29.27 -18.74 22.96
N SER A 239 -30.52 -18.27 22.86
CA SER A 239 -31.40 -18.48 21.70
C SER A 239 -30.84 -17.92 20.37
N GLY A 240 -30.07 -16.82 20.42
CA GLY A 240 -29.44 -16.19 19.25
C GLY A 240 -27.97 -16.56 19.03
N LYS A 241 -27.37 -17.35 19.93
CA LYS A 241 -25.93 -17.58 19.95
C LYS A 241 -25.41 -18.27 18.69
N ALA A 242 -26.13 -19.27 18.17
CA ALA A 242 -25.71 -20.00 16.97
C ALA A 242 -25.60 -19.08 15.74
N ALA A 243 -26.61 -18.25 15.49
CA ALA A 243 -26.61 -17.29 14.38
C ALA A 243 -25.50 -16.24 14.55
N ALA A 244 -25.27 -15.78 15.78
CA ALA A 244 -24.18 -14.85 16.08
C ALA A 244 -22.81 -15.47 15.80
N LEU A 245 -22.57 -16.73 16.19
CA LEU A 245 -21.32 -17.44 15.92
C LEU A 245 -21.09 -17.69 14.42
N GLU A 246 -22.15 -17.93 13.65
CA GLU A 246 -22.04 -18.02 12.19
C GLU A 246 -21.63 -16.67 11.58
N SER A 247 -22.18 -15.56 12.08
CA SER A 247 -21.74 -14.22 11.66
C SER A 247 -20.28 -13.94 12.04
N VAL A 248 -19.82 -14.38 13.21
CA VAL A 248 -18.41 -14.29 13.62
C VAL A 248 -17.52 -15.10 12.68
N LYS A 249 -17.92 -16.34 12.36
CA LYS A 249 -17.18 -17.22 11.43
C LYS A 249 -17.09 -16.59 10.04
N LYS A 250 -18.17 -16.00 9.55
CA LYS A 250 -18.18 -15.26 8.29
C LYS A 250 -17.19 -14.09 8.29
N ASP A 251 -17.20 -13.25 9.32
CA ASP A 251 -16.28 -12.11 9.42
C ASP A 251 -14.80 -12.57 9.43
N LEU A 252 -14.49 -13.65 10.14
CA LEU A 252 -13.13 -14.21 10.17
C LEU A 252 -12.71 -14.80 8.81
N ASN A 253 -13.61 -15.49 8.11
CA ASN A 253 -13.33 -15.99 6.76
C ASN A 253 -13.11 -14.85 5.76
N GLU A 254 -13.92 -13.79 5.82
CA GLU A 254 -13.74 -12.59 4.98
C GLU A 254 -12.41 -11.89 5.30
N SER A 255 -12.00 -11.89 6.57
CA SER A 255 -10.70 -11.35 6.98
C SER A 255 -9.55 -12.12 6.34
N LEU A 256 -9.59 -13.47 6.41
CA LEU A 256 -8.60 -14.34 5.78
C LEU A 256 -8.56 -14.16 4.26
N ALA A 257 -9.72 -14.00 3.61
CA ALA A 257 -9.78 -13.73 2.18
C ALA A 257 -9.12 -12.39 1.83
N ALA A 258 -9.35 -11.34 2.62
CA ALA A 258 -8.75 -10.04 2.41
C ALA A 258 -7.22 -10.05 2.60
N SER A 259 -6.71 -10.66 3.68
CA SER A 259 -5.26 -10.75 3.92
C SER A 259 -4.56 -11.64 2.88
N ASN A 260 -5.18 -12.74 2.44
CA ASN A 260 -4.65 -13.58 1.37
C ASN A 260 -4.61 -12.85 0.02
N LYS A 261 -5.64 -12.05 -0.31
CA LYS A 261 -5.63 -11.21 -1.52
C LYS A 261 -4.50 -10.17 -1.44
N SER A 262 -4.27 -9.57 -0.27
CA SER A 262 -3.13 -8.65 -0.07
C SER A 262 -1.78 -9.34 -0.35
N LEU A 263 -1.58 -10.55 0.20
CA LEU A 263 -0.37 -11.34 -0.06
C LEU A 263 -0.21 -11.69 -1.55
N GLN A 264 -1.30 -12.02 -2.24
CA GLN A 264 -1.28 -12.33 -3.67
C GLN A 264 -0.81 -11.14 -4.50
N ILE A 265 -1.39 -9.95 -4.28
CA ILE A 265 -1.02 -8.72 -4.98
C ILE A 265 0.47 -8.41 -4.74
N LEU A 266 0.92 -8.47 -3.48
CA LEU A 266 2.32 -8.19 -3.11
C LEU A 266 3.30 -9.24 -3.63
N LYS A 267 2.86 -10.47 -3.90
CA LYS A 267 3.70 -11.52 -4.51
C LYS A 267 3.95 -11.26 -5.99
N THR A 268 3.00 -10.65 -6.69
CA THR A 268 3.11 -10.32 -8.11
C THR A 268 3.50 -8.86 -8.35
N ALA A 269 3.86 -8.12 -7.29
CA ALA A 269 4.21 -6.72 -7.39
C ALA A 269 5.48 -6.52 -8.22
N THR A 270 5.47 -5.50 -9.09
CA THR A 270 6.51 -5.26 -10.10
C THR A 270 7.33 -4.01 -9.86
N ASN A 271 6.85 -3.05 -9.05
CA ASN A 271 7.58 -1.82 -8.78
C ASN A 271 8.87 -2.10 -7.99
N THR A 272 10.02 -1.76 -8.55
CA THR A 272 11.34 -2.01 -7.95
C THR A 272 11.87 -0.84 -7.11
N ASP A 273 11.10 0.26 -6.97
CA ASP A 273 11.49 1.38 -6.13
C ASP A 273 11.75 0.95 -4.68
N ALA A 274 12.84 1.45 -4.10
CA ALA A 274 13.28 1.02 -2.77
C ALA A 274 12.28 1.39 -1.65
N ASN A 275 11.55 2.49 -1.78
CA ASN A 275 10.53 2.87 -0.80
C ASN A 275 9.25 2.04 -0.97
N ALA A 276 8.86 1.77 -2.22
CA ALA A 276 7.77 0.84 -2.51
C ALA A 276 8.05 -0.56 -1.94
N GLN A 277 9.25 -1.09 -2.17
CA GLN A 277 9.66 -2.40 -1.64
C GLN A 277 9.65 -2.46 -0.11
N LYS A 278 10.08 -1.39 0.57
CA LYS A 278 9.97 -1.29 2.04
C LYS A 278 8.52 -1.32 2.51
N ALA A 279 7.62 -0.59 1.84
CA ALA A 279 6.21 -0.63 2.18
C ALA A 279 5.58 -1.99 1.91
N TYR A 280 5.93 -2.65 0.81
CA TYR A 280 5.47 -4.00 0.49
C TYR A 280 5.90 -5.00 1.56
N ALA A 281 7.13 -4.89 2.08
CA ALA A 281 7.58 -5.74 3.18
C ALA A 281 6.77 -5.52 4.47
N ILE A 282 6.38 -4.27 4.76
CA ILE A 282 5.53 -3.92 5.90
C ILE A 282 4.13 -4.52 5.72
N GLU A 283 3.50 -4.30 4.56
CA GLU A 283 2.15 -4.80 4.29
C GLU A 283 2.09 -6.33 4.16
N LYS A 284 3.17 -6.98 3.69
CA LYS A 284 3.30 -8.44 3.69
C LYS A 284 3.36 -8.98 5.11
N ASN A 285 4.19 -8.40 5.98
CA ASN A 285 4.23 -8.75 7.40
C ASN A 285 2.85 -8.59 8.04
N ARG A 286 2.19 -7.46 7.80
CA ARG A 286 0.86 -7.17 8.33
C ARG A 286 -0.20 -8.16 7.83
N ALA A 287 -0.16 -8.52 6.56
CA ALA A 287 -1.09 -9.50 5.99
C ALA A 287 -0.92 -10.88 6.64
N TYR A 288 0.32 -11.34 6.85
CA TYR A 288 0.55 -12.58 7.59
C TYR A 288 0.08 -12.51 9.05
N GLN A 289 0.33 -11.39 9.74
CA GLN A 289 -0.15 -11.17 11.10
C GLN A 289 -1.68 -11.26 11.18
N ASN A 290 -2.38 -10.62 10.24
CA ASN A 290 -3.84 -10.71 10.12
C ASN A 290 -4.31 -12.15 9.83
N THR A 291 -3.61 -12.89 8.96
CA THR A 291 -3.91 -14.29 8.66
C THR A 291 -3.77 -15.17 9.90
N ILE A 292 -2.66 -15.03 10.64
CA ILE A 292 -2.43 -15.76 11.89
C ILE A 292 -3.51 -15.39 12.91
N ASP A 293 -3.81 -14.10 13.10
CA ASP A 293 -4.83 -13.66 14.05
C ASP A 293 -6.24 -14.19 13.69
N GLY A 294 -6.59 -14.17 12.41
CA GLY A 294 -7.83 -14.75 11.90
C GLY A 294 -7.97 -16.23 12.27
N TYR A 295 -6.94 -17.04 11.96
CA TYR A 295 -6.94 -18.45 12.32
C TYR A 295 -6.92 -18.69 13.82
N SER A 296 -6.08 -17.97 14.57
CA SER A 296 -6.01 -18.07 16.03
C SER A 296 -7.36 -17.78 16.68
N ARG A 297 -8.13 -16.82 16.15
CA ARG A 297 -9.49 -16.53 16.63
C ARG A 297 -10.46 -17.65 16.28
N MET A 298 -10.44 -18.18 15.07
CA MET A 298 -11.29 -19.31 14.68
C MET A 298 -11.06 -20.52 15.59
N LEU A 299 -9.79 -20.83 15.88
CA LEU A 299 -9.38 -21.90 16.78
C LEU A 299 -9.82 -21.64 18.22
N ALA A 300 -9.45 -20.48 18.79
CA ALA A 300 -9.74 -20.16 20.20
C ALA A 300 -11.24 -19.97 20.49
N MET A 301 -12.03 -19.56 19.50
CA MET A 301 -13.49 -19.46 19.59
C MET A 301 -14.21 -20.77 19.24
N ASN A 302 -13.47 -21.84 18.94
CA ASN A 302 -13.98 -23.15 18.53
C ASN A 302 -14.96 -23.10 17.34
N LEU A 303 -14.67 -22.24 16.35
CA LEU A 303 -15.49 -22.06 15.14
C LEU A 303 -15.07 -23.00 14.02
N ASP A 304 -13.78 -23.37 14.00
CA ASP A 304 -13.21 -24.33 13.07
C ASP A 304 -11.87 -24.87 13.59
N ALA A 305 -11.90 -26.04 14.23
CA ALA A 305 -10.71 -26.68 14.78
C ALA A 305 -9.76 -27.23 13.69
N SER A 306 -10.22 -27.37 12.43
CA SER A 306 -9.39 -27.95 11.37
C SER A 306 -8.29 -27.00 10.88
N LYS A 307 -8.35 -25.72 11.25
CA LYS A 307 -7.46 -24.65 10.75
C LYS A 307 -6.07 -24.62 11.36
N GLY A 308 -5.74 -25.56 12.24
CA GLY A 308 -4.45 -25.58 12.93
C GLY A 308 -3.25 -25.67 11.98
N LYS A 309 -3.37 -26.49 10.92
CA LYS A 309 -2.29 -26.67 9.93
C LYS A 309 -2.09 -25.43 9.06
N GLU A 310 -3.17 -24.84 8.54
CA GLU A 310 -3.11 -23.60 7.77
C GLU A 310 -2.52 -22.44 8.60
N ALA A 311 -2.86 -22.38 9.89
CA ALA A 311 -2.33 -21.38 10.81
C ALA A 311 -0.81 -21.54 11.03
N LEU A 312 -0.34 -22.78 11.20
CA LEU A 312 1.10 -23.06 11.33
C LEU A 312 1.88 -22.72 10.07
N ALA A 313 1.32 -22.99 8.89
CA ALA A 313 1.94 -22.62 7.62
C ALA A 313 2.08 -21.09 7.50
N ALA A 314 1.03 -20.33 7.83
CA ALA A 314 1.09 -18.87 7.85
C ALA A 314 2.13 -18.33 8.85
N LEU A 315 2.25 -18.96 10.03
CA LEU A 315 3.25 -18.61 11.03
C LEU A 315 4.69 -18.89 10.55
N GLU A 316 4.91 -19.96 9.79
CA GLU A 316 6.20 -20.28 9.19
C GLU A 316 6.61 -19.24 8.15
N GLU A 317 5.71 -18.89 7.23
CA GLU A 317 5.94 -17.84 6.23
C GLU A 317 6.21 -16.47 6.89
N PHE A 318 5.43 -16.11 7.92
CA PHE A 318 5.69 -14.92 8.73
C PHE A 318 7.06 -14.94 9.38
N SER A 319 7.44 -16.07 10.00
CA SER A 319 8.71 -16.21 10.71
C SER A 319 9.92 -16.13 9.79
N ALA A 320 9.77 -16.44 8.50
CA ALA A 320 10.82 -16.32 7.50
C ALA A 320 11.13 -14.85 7.13
N ILE A 321 10.14 -13.95 7.23
CA ILE A 321 10.29 -12.54 6.79
C ILE A 321 10.36 -11.54 7.94
N GLU A 322 9.78 -11.85 9.10
CA GLU A 322 9.91 -11.00 10.28
C GLU A 322 11.36 -11.09 10.77
N THR A 323 11.89 -10.00 11.31
CA THR A 323 13.27 -9.97 11.86
C THR A 323 13.27 -9.68 13.36
N ASP A 324 12.20 -9.07 13.86
CA ASP A 324 12.00 -8.81 15.28
C ASP A 324 11.65 -10.11 16.02
N ALA A 325 12.59 -10.61 16.82
CA ALA A 325 12.43 -11.82 17.62
C ALA A 325 11.26 -11.74 18.62
N THR A 326 10.99 -10.54 19.16
CA THR A 326 9.87 -10.32 20.09
C THR A 326 8.54 -10.45 19.38
N LYS A 327 8.41 -9.87 18.17
CA LYS A 327 7.21 -10.02 17.34
C LYS A 327 7.00 -11.46 16.91
N LYS A 328 8.05 -12.19 16.49
CA LYS A 328 7.97 -13.62 16.18
C LYS A 328 7.43 -14.41 17.36
N SER A 329 8.10 -14.28 18.51
CA SER A 329 7.73 -15.00 19.74
C SER A 329 6.30 -14.70 20.17
N LYS A 330 5.85 -13.44 20.04
CA LYS A 330 4.47 -13.04 20.32
C LYS A 330 3.46 -13.77 19.44
N TRP A 331 3.64 -13.80 18.12
CA TRP A 331 2.70 -14.46 17.21
C TRP A 331 2.74 -15.99 17.32
N GLN A 332 3.92 -16.55 17.60
CA GLN A 332 4.07 -17.97 17.91
C GLN A 332 3.27 -18.34 19.17
N LEU A 333 3.36 -17.53 20.22
CA LEU A 333 2.63 -17.76 21.48
C LEU A 333 1.11 -17.64 21.29
N ILE A 334 0.65 -16.60 20.59
CA ILE A 334 -0.78 -16.40 20.27
C ILE A 334 -1.35 -17.63 19.55
N LEU A 335 -0.63 -18.14 18.53
CA LEU A 335 -1.08 -19.32 17.81
C LEU A 335 -1.02 -20.59 18.68
N ALA A 336 0.05 -20.78 19.46
CA ALA A 336 0.18 -21.93 20.35
C ALA A 336 -0.97 -22.00 21.36
N ASP A 337 -1.34 -20.87 21.96
CA ASP A 337 -2.47 -20.77 22.88
C ASP A 337 -3.80 -21.08 22.20
N ALA A 338 -3.99 -20.62 20.95
CA ALA A 338 -5.19 -20.90 20.18
C ALA A 338 -5.32 -22.38 19.82
N LEU A 339 -4.24 -23.02 19.38
CA LEU A 339 -4.19 -24.45 19.10
C LEU A 339 -4.50 -25.28 20.35
N ARG A 340 -3.90 -24.91 21.50
CA ARG A 340 -4.17 -25.57 22.78
C ARG A 340 -5.64 -25.44 23.18
N GLN A 341 -6.22 -24.26 23.02
CA GLN A 341 -7.65 -24.00 23.33
C GLN A 341 -8.59 -24.78 22.41
N ALA A 342 -8.21 -24.98 21.14
CA ALA A 342 -8.94 -25.80 20.19
C ALA A 342 -8.78 -27.32 20.42
N GLY A 343 -7.96 -27.74 21.40
CA GLY A 343 -7.66 -29.15 21.67
C GLY A 343 -6.63 -29.76 20.72
N ASP A 344 -6.03 -28.98 19.82
CA ASP A 344 -4.94 -29.42 18.92
C ASP A 344 -3.60 -29.38 19.66
N ALA A 345 -3.50 -30.19 20.71
CA ALA A 345 -2.33 -30.29 21.56
C ALA A 345 -1.03 -30.65 20.80
N PRO A 346 -1.04 -31.57 19.80
CA PRO A 346 0.16 -31.85 19.01
C PRO A 346 0.75 -30.62 18.32
N ASN A 347 -0.09 -29.83 17.64
CA ASN A 347 0.37 -28.62 16.96
C ASN A 347 0.70 -27.50 17.94
N ALA A 348 -0.01 -27.41 19.08
CA ALA A 348 0.33 -26.47 20.14
C ALA A 348 1.76 -26.70 20.68
N VAL A 349 2.16 -27.97 20.91
CA VAL A 349 3.53 -28.31 21.32
C VAL A 349 4.56 -27.79 20.33
N ILE A 350 4.35 -27.96 19.03
CA ILE A 350 5.26 -27.47 17.98
C ILE A 350 5.43 -25.95 18.10
N ALA A 351 4.34 -25.21 18.24
CA ALA A 351 4.37 -23.74 18.34
C ALA A 351 5.02 -23.26 19.65
N TYR A 352 4.70 -23.86 20.81
CA TYR A 352 5.34 -23.49 22.08
C TYR A 352 6.84 -23.79 22.12
N ARG A 353 7.30 -24.88 21.48
CA ARG A 353 8.75 -25.16 21.40
C ARG A 353 9.49 -24.02 20.71
N LYS A 354 8.95 -23.47 19.62
CA LYS A 354 9.54 -22.29 18.94
C LYS A 354 9.62 -21.05 19.85
N VAL A 355 8.60 -20.83 20.69
CA VAL A 355 8.64 -19.76 21.70
C VAL A 355 9.78 -19.98 22.70
N LEU A 356 9.91 -21.21 23.21
CA LEU A 356 10.92 -21.56 24.22
C LEU A 356 12.35 -21.63 23.68
N GLU A 357 12.55 -21.80 22.37
CA GLU A 357 13.88 -21.68 21.74
C GLU A 357 14.49 -20.29 21.93
N THR A 358 13.66 -19.25 21.90
CA THR A 358 14.10 -17.85 22.04
C THR A 358 13.89 -17.30 23.45
N SER A 359 12.85 -17.77 24.15
CA SER A 359 12.48 -17.32 25.49
C SER A 359 12.26 -18.53 26.42
N PRO A 360 13.34 -19.22 26.87
CA PRO A 360 13.24 -20.48 27.61
C PRO A 360 12.47 -20.40 28.94
N GLU A 361 12.34 -19.21 29.50
CA GLU A 361 11.65 -18.95 30.77
C GLU A 361 10.33 -18.19 30.59
N ASN A 362 9.77 -18.16 29.38
CA ASN A 362 8.47 -17.55 29.15
C ASN A 362 7.37 -18.33 29.92
N PRO A 363 6.72 -17.74 30.94
CA PRO A 363 5.77 -18.48 31.78
C PRO A 363 4.55 -19.00 31.02
N ASP A 364 4.00 -18.22 30.10
CA ASP A 364 2.84 -18.63 29.29
C ASP A 364 3.18 -19.86 28.43
N ALA A 365 4.35 -19.86 27.80
CA ALA A 365 4.82 -20.98 26.99
C ALA A 365 5.14 -22.23 27.82
N LEU A 366 5.73 -22.07 29.02
CA LEU A 366 6.00 -23.20 29.93
C LEU A 366 4.71 -23.87 30.42
N ALA A 367 3.70 -23.08 30.83
CA ALA A 367 2.40 -23.62 31.20
C ALA A 367 1.72 -24.30 30.01
N GLY A 368 1.68 -23.60 28.87
CA GLY A 368 1.02 -24.05 27.66
C GLY A 368 1.61 -25.34 27.10
N ILE A 369 2.94 -25.43 26.97
CA ILE A 369 3.60 -26.65 26.49
C ILE A 369 3.45 -27.79 27.49
N GLY A 370 3.52 -27.51 28.80
CA GLY A 370 3.42 -28.51 29.84
C GLY A 370 2.07 -29.23 29.81
N LEU A 371 0.99 -28.44 29.75
CA LEU A 371 -0.38 -28.94 29.60
C LEU A 371 -0.57 -29.69 28.26
N SER A 372 -0.01 -29.17 27.18
CA SER A 372 -0.16 -29.78 25.85
C SER A 372 0.58 -31.12 25.74
N LEU A 373 1.83 -31.20 26.22
CA LEU A 373 2.62 -32.45 26.25
C LEU A 373 1.95 -33.51 27.10
N PHE A 374 1.42 -33.15 28.27
CA PHE A 374 0.68 -34.07 29.11
C PHE A 374 -0.57 -34.60 28.40
N SER A 375 -1.33 -33.72 27.74
CA SER A 375 -2.51 -34.11 26.96
C SER A 375 -2.16 -35.04 25.80
N VAL A 376 -1.08 -34.77 25.05
CA VAL A 376 -0.66 -35.65 23.95
C VAL A 376 -0.24 -37.01 24.50
N GLY A 377 0.57 -37.05 25.55
CA GLY A 377 1.03 -38.31 26.12
C GLY A 377 -0.08 -39.18 26.71
N ALA A 378 -1.09 -38.56 27.33
CA ALA A 378 -2.27 -39.25 27.86
C ALA A 378 -3.27 -39.70 26.78
N SER A 379 -3.20 -39.14 25.57
CA SER A 379 -4.16 -39.41 24.48
C SER A 379 -3.88 -40.70 23.69
N VAL A 380 -2.72 -41.32 23.87
CA VAL A 380 -2.29 -42.53 23.14
C VAL A 380 -2.36 -43.78 24.02
N VAL A 381 -2.48 -44.97 23.41
CA VAL A 381 -2.55 -46.25 24.12
C VAL A 381 -1.46 -47.21 23.59
N PRO A 382 -0.53 -47.69 24.45
CA PRO A 382 -0.34 -47.30 25.85
C PRO A 382 0.07 -45.83 25.98
N GLU A 383 -0.22 -45.22 27.14
CA GLU A 383 0.13 -43.83 27.42
C GLU A 383 1.64 -43.59 27.23
N ASN A 384 1.99 -42.44 26.65
CA ASN A 384 3.38 -42.02 26.51
C ASN A 384 3.85 -41.32 27.80
N THR A 385 4.23 -42.13 28.77
CA THR A 385 4.68 -41.68 30.10
C THR A 385 5.89 -40.75 30.04
N ALA A 386 6.79 -40.92 29.05
CA ALA A 386 7.93 -40.03 28.86
C ALA A 386 7.49 -38.61 28.46
N GLN A 387 6.51 -38.52 27.56
CA GLN A 387 5.96 -37.22 27.13
C GLN A 387 5.14 -36.55 28.23
N MET A 388 4.38 -37.34 29.01
CA MET A 388 3.68 -36.84 30.19
C MET A 388 4.67 -36.32 31.24
N GLN A 389 5.79 -37.02 31.45
CA GLN A 389 6.85 -36.60 32.35
C GLN A 389 7.54 -35.31 31.88
N GLU A 390 7.78 -35.16 30.57
CA GLU A 390 8.28 -33.91 29.99
C GLU A 390 7.32 -32.75 30.27
N GLY A 391 6.02 -32.96 30.02
CA GLY A 391 4.98 -31.97 30.33
C GLY A 391 4.96 -31.57 31.80
N LEU A 392 5.07 -32.56 32.70
CA LEU A 392 5.15 -32.34 34.14
C LEU A 392 6.36 -31.50 34.55
N ASN A 393 7.52 -31.71 33.92
CA ASN A 393 8.72 -30.93 34.20
C ASN A 393 8.53 -29.45 33.80
N TYR A 394 7.90 -29.18 32.65
CA TYR A 394 7.57 -27.81 32.23
C TYR A 394 6.54 -27.15 33.16
N MET A 395 5.49 -27.87 33.57
CA MET A 395 4.50 -27.37 34.52
C MET A 395 5.12 -27.05 35.88
N GLN A 396 6.04 -27.90 36.37
CA GLN A 396 6.79 -27.64 37.60
C GLN A 396 7.66 -26.38 37.45
N ARG A 397 8.38 -26.22 36.32
CA ARG A 397 9.18 -25.01 36.08
C ARG A 397 8.32 -23.74 36.05
N PHE A 398 7.16 -23.79 35.40
CA PHE A 398 6.17 -22.71 35.44
C PHE A 398 5.71 -22.41 36.88
N ALA A 399 5.36 -23.44 37.65
CA ALA A 399 4.93 -23.31 39.04
C ALA A 399 6.03 -22.75 39.97
N GLU A 400 7.29 -22.80 39.58
CA GLU A 400 8.40 -22.15 40.29
C GLU A 400 8.54 -20.67 39.93
N ILE A 401 8.53 -20.34 38.63
CA ILE A 401 8.97 -19.00 38.18
C ILE A 401 7.83 -18.02 37.89
N ALA A 402 6.61 -18.51 37.63
CA ALA A 402 5.51 -17.63 37.26
C ALA A 402 5.12 -16.70 38.42
N PRO A 403 4.80 -15.42 38.17
CA PRO A 403 4.30 -14.53 39.22
C PRO A 403 3.00 -15.05 39.84
N GLU A 404 2.76 -14.75 41.11
CA GLU A 404 1.50 -15.11 41.79
C GLU A 404 0.26 -14.48 41.14
N THR A 405 0.42 -13.36 40.43
CA THR A 405 -0.65 -12.71 39.65
C THR A 405 -0.98 -13.44 38.34
N HIS A 406 -0.20 -14.45 37.96
CA HIS A 406 -0.40 -15.18 36.72
C HIS A 406 -1.66 -16.06 36.80
N PRO A 407 -2.59 -15.98 35.83
CA PRO A 407 -3.92 -16.60 35.94
C PRO A 407 -3.89 -18.13 36.06
N LEU A 408 -2.86 -18.78 35.50
CA LEU A 408 -2.68 -20.24 35.56
C LEU A 408 -1.85 -20.74 36.75
N LYS A 409 -1.29 -19.84 37.59
CA LYS A 409 -0.31 -20.22 38.63
C LYS A 409 -0.87 -21.27 39.58
N ALA A 410 -1.99 -20.95 40.22
CA ALA A 410 -2.64 -21.82 41.20
C ALA A 410 -3.05 -23.16 40.57
N SER A 411 -3.77 -23.13 39.45
CA SER A 411 -4.30 -24.34 38.81
C SER A 411 -3.20 -25.30 38.33
N VAL A 412 -2.11 -24.78 37.77
CA VAL A 412 -1.00 -25.65 37.32
C VAL A 412 -0.22 -26.19 38.51
N LYS A 413 -0.05 -25.39 39.57
CA LYS A 413 0.57 -25.88 40.82
C LYS A 413 -0.23 -27.03 41.42
N ASP A 414 -1.55 -26.88 41.52
CA ASP A 414 -2.44 -27.93 42.04
C ASP A 414 -2.39 -29.19 41.17
N ALA A 415 -2.34 -29.04 39.84
CA ALA A 415 -2.19 -30.16 38.92
C ALA A 415 -0.86 -30.91 39.12
N VAL A 416 0.25 -30.17 39.29
CA VAL A 416 1.57 -30.75 39.57
C VAL A 416 1.56 -31.51 40.90
N ASP A 417 0.96 -30.92 41.95
CA ASP A 417 0.91 -31.53 43.28
C ASP A 417 0.00 -32.78 43.29
N TYR A 418 -1.11 -32.76 42.53
CA TYR A 418 -1.94 -33.95 42.32
C TYR A 418 -1.18 -35.07 41.59
N LEU A 419 -0.44 -34.76 40.51
CA LEU A 419 0.29 -35.77 39.73
C LEU A 419 1.37 -36.47 40.56
N LYS A 420 2.00 -35.79 41.52
CA LYS A 420 2.93 -36.40 42.49
C LYS A 420 2.26 -37.50 43.31
N THR A 421 0.98 -37.33 43.69
CA THR A 421 0.22 -38.35 44.43
C THR A 421 -0.03 -39.62 43.60
N LYS A 422 0.04 -39.51 42.27
CA LYS A 422 -0.13 -40.62 41.31
C LYS A 422 1.20 -41.28 40.91
N GLN A 423 2.27 -41.06 41.69
CA GLN A 423 3.63 -41.57 41.43
C GLN A 423 4.30 -41.02 40.15
N LEU A 424 3.73 -39.98 39.52
CA LEU A 424 4.40 -39.17 38.50
C LEU A 424 5.06 -37.97 39.20
N ALA A 425 6.36 -38.08 39.50
CA ALA A 425 7.11 -37.03 40.17
C ALA A 425 7.91 -36.17 39.16
N PRO A 426 7.91 -34.83 39.26
CA PRO A 426 8.80 -34.00 38.45
C PRO A 426 10.25 -34.41 38.61
N GLN A 427 10.98 -34.49 37.51
CA GLN A 427 12.41 -34.82 37.51
C GLN A 427 13.23 -33.53 37.46
N LYS A 428 14.31 -33.47 38.24
CA LYS A 428 15.26 -32.34 38.17
C LYS A 428 15.88 -32.34 36.77
N THR A 429 15.57 -31.33 35.97
CA THR A 429 16.30 -31.08 34.72
C THR A 429 17.71 -30.62 35.08
N THR A 430 18.69 -31.51 35.00
CA THR A 430 20.10 -31.11 35.03
C THR A 430 20.33 -30.15 33.87
N LYS A 431 20.79 -28.93 34.15
CA LYS A 431 21.16 -27.97 33.10
C LYS A 431 22.17 -28.67 32.17
N SER A 432 21.74 -28.98 30.94
CA SER A 432 22.67 -29.36 29.88
C SER A 432 23.58 -28.16 29.65
N THR A 433 24.79 -28.22 30.21
CA THR A 433 25.91 -27.36 29.82
C THR A 433 26.13 -27.58 28.33
N LYS A 434 25.57 -26.69 27.50
CA LYS A 434 25.95 -26.58 26.10
C LYS A 434 27.47 -26.39 26.08
N LYS A 435 28.21 -27.44 25.70
CA LYS A 435 29.60 -27.30 25.28
C LYS A 435 29.60 -26.29 24.14
N LYS A 436 30.28 -25.16 24.35
CA LYS A 436 30.71 -24.31 23.23
C LYS A 436 31.60 -25.17 22.34
N THR A 437 31.18 -25.37 21.10
CA THR A 437 32.03 -25.78 19.98
C THR A 437 31.85 -24.75 18.90
#